data_AF-F6Y2X2-F1
#
_entry.id   AF-F6Y2X2-F1
#
_cell.length_a   1.000
_cell.length_b   1.000
_cell.length_c   1.000
_cell.angle_alpha   90.00
_cell.angle_beta   90.00
_cell.angle_gamma   90.00
#
_symmetry.space_group_name_H-M   'P 1'
#
loop_
_entity.id
_entity.type
_entity.pdbx_description
1 polymer ?
#
loop_
_entity_poly.entity_id
_entity_poly.type
_entity_poly.pdbx_seq_one_letter_code
_entity_poly.pdbx_strand_id
1 'polypeptide(L)'
;MFIPYAPRPGVSGIGAVWNRLSKWPTAFSQSVLWFSLLLLLIGLEPVSVMAAREEVTVYEDELRSHYGRLEKMTDLVAMWEVALSDGIHKIEFEHGTTSGKRVVYVDGKEIIRKDWMFKLVGKETFAVGASQTKATINIDAVSGFAYEYTLDINGKSLKKYMENRSKTTNTWVLHLDGEDCRVVLEKDTMDVWCNGRNMETAGEFVDEGTETHFSIGNHSCCIKAVSSGKRREGIIHTLIVDDREIPESTE
;
A
#
# COMPACT_ATOMS: atom_id res chain seq x y z
N MET A 1 -41.41 6.73 -25.64
CA MET A 1 -41.34 7.01 -27.09
C MET A 1 -40.06 7.77 -27.34
N PHE A 2 -39.02 7.11 -27.85
CA PHE A 2 -37.97 7.61 -28.76
C PHE A 2 -36.95 6.47 -28.90
N ILE A 3 -36.65 6.16 -30.17
CA ILE A 3 -36.02 4.94 -30.70
C ILE A 3 -34.49 5.13 -30.76
N PRO A 4 -33.68 4.07 -30.56
CA PRO A 4 -32.21 4.14 -30.57
C PRO A 4 -31.65 4.14 -32.00
N TYR A 5 -30.47 4.74 -32.19
CA TYR A 5 -29.69 4.58 -33.42
C TYR A 5 -28.33 3.95 -33.11
N ALA A 6 -28.08 2.82 -33.78
CA ALA A 6 -26.76 2.28 -34.05
C ALA A 6 -26.56 2.27 -35.58
N PRO A 7 -25.31 2.31 -36.04
CA PRO A 7 -24.96 1.52 -37.22
C PRO A 7 -23.72 0.63 -36.99
N ARG A 8 -23.78 -0.59 -37.54
CA ARG A 8 -22.65 -1.51 -37.83
C ARG A 8 -22.29 -1.40 -39.35
N PRO A 9 -21.45 -2.29 -39.96
CA PRO A 9 -19.98 -2.28 -40.02
C PRO A 9 -19.40 -2.41 -41.47
N GLY A 10 -18.07 -2.31 -41.61
CA GLY A 10 -17.26 -2.78 -42.77
C GLY A 10 -17.00 -1.73 -43.86
N VAL A 11 -15.95 -1.74 -44.71
CA VAL A 11 -14.95 -2.75 -45.10
C VAL A 11 -13.76 -2.01 -45.78
N SER A 12 -12.53 -2.55 -45.63
CA SER A 12 -11.33 -2.50 -46.50
C SER A 12 -10.89 -1.25 -47.29
N GLY A 13 -9.58 -1.01 -47.38
CA GLY A 13 -9.01 -0.33 -48.55
C GLY A 13 -7.67 0.39 -48.37
N ILE A 14 -6.60 -0.40 -48.27
CA ILE A 14 -5.31 -0.25 -48.99
C ILE A 14 -5.13 1.03 -49.84
N GLY A 15 -3.98 1.72 -49.67
CA GLY A 15 -3.31 2.34 -50.83
C GLY A 15 -2.91 3.82 -50.72
N ALA A 16 -1.64 4.02 -50.37
CA ALA A 16 -0.72 5.02 -50.95
C ALA A 16 -0.94 6.52 -50.65
N VAL A 17 -0.02 7.08 -49.86
CA VAL A 17 0.75 8.25 -50.32
C VAL A 17 2.24 7.96 -50.14
N TRP A 18 2.92 7.99 -51.27
CA TRP A 18 4.32 7.69 -51.50
C TRP A 18 5.23 8.87 -51.10
N ASN A 19 6.41 8.53 -50.61
CA ASN A 19 7.71 9.20 -50.82
C ASN A 19 7.91 10.68 -50.44
N ARG A 20 8.60 10.88 -49.31
CA ARG A 20 9.87 11.65 -49.20
C ARG A 20 10.42 11.42 -47.78
N LEU A 21 11.44 10.60 -47.58
CA LEU A 21 12.82 11.07 -47.36
C LEU A 21 13.75 9.85 -47.40
N SER A 22 14.30 9.58 -48.58
CA SER A 22 15.53 8.79 -48.71
C SER A 22 16.71 9.74 -48.49
N LYS A 23 17.56 9.41 -47.52
CA LYS A 23 19.03 9.60 -47.47
C LYS A 23 19.54 9.29 -46.06
N TRP A 24 19.78 8.01 -45.81
CA TRP A 24 20.73 7.57 -44.77
C TRP A 24 21.89 6.89 -45.51
N PRO A 25 23.15 7.27 -45.27
CA PRO A 25 24.28 6.62 -45.89
C PRO A 25 24.45 5.21 -45.31
N THR A 26 24.41 4.22 -46.20
CA THR A 26 24.94 2.88 -46.00
C THR A 26 26.43 2.97 -45.68
N ALA A 27 26.76 2.95 -44.40
CA ALA A 27 28.09 2.65 -43.87
C ALA A 27 27.96 1.83 -42.58
N PHE A 28 27.17 0.75 -42.65
CA PHE A 28 27.15 -0.31 -41.65
C PHE A 28 27.91 -1.50 -42.22
N SER A 29 29.23 -1.54 -42.00
CA SER A 29 30.04 -2.77 -42.05
C SER A 29 31.49 -2.39 -41.77
N GLN A 30 31.98 -2.81 -40.60
CA GLN A 30 33.37 -2.98 -40.15
C GLN A 30 33.70 -2.37 -38.77
N SER A 31 32.96 -1.38 -38.27
CA SER A 31 33.23 -0.78 -36.95
C SER A 31 32.59 -1.51 -35.75
N VAL A 32 31.43 -2.14 -35.93
CA VAL A 32 30.74 -2.88 -34.84
C VAL A 32 31.46 -4.20 -34.51
N LEU A 33 32.07 -4.84 -35.50
CA LEU A 33 32.85 -6.07 -35.31
C LEU A 33 34.18 -5.83 -34.58
N TRP A 34 34.73 -4.61 -34.63
CA TRP A 34 35.93 -4.26 -33.87
C TRP A 34 35.61 -3.89 -32.41
N PHE A 35 34.44 -3.30 -32.14
CA PHE A 35 34.00 -3.02 -30.77
C PHE A 35 33.67 -4.30 -29.97
N SER A 36 33.07 -5.32 -30.61
CA SER A 36 32.84 -6.62 -29.95
C SER A 36 34.13 -7.42 -29.70
N LEU A 37 35.14 -7.31 -30.57
CA LEU A 37 36.42 -8.00 -30.37
C LEU A 37 37.29 -7.33 -29.30
N LEU A 38 37.15 -6.00 -29.12
CA LEU A 38 37.82 -5.28 -28.04
C LEU A 38 37.22 -5.64 -26.67
N LEU A 39 35.89 -5.78 -26.54
CA LEU A 39 35.22 -6.19 -25.28
C LEU A 39 35.61 -7.60 -24.82
N LEU A 40 35.87 -8.52 -25.75
CA LEU A 40 36.33 -9.89 -25.46
C LEU A 40 37.79 -9.97 -24.98
N LEU A 41 38.62 -8.95 -25.24
CA LEU A 41 40.02 -8.90 -24.81
C LEU A 41 40.23 -8.20 -23.45
N ILE A 42 39.20 -7.53 -22.90
CA ILE A 42 39.24 -6.87 -21.58
C ILE A 42 38.47 -7.62 -20.49
N GLY A 43 37.89 -8.79 -20.80
CA GLY A 43 37.20 -9.63 -19.82
C GLY A 43 35.94 -9.00 -19.19
N LEU A 44 35.37 -7.96 -19.81
CA LEU A 44 34.12 -7.36 -19.36
C LEU A 44 32.96 -7.97 -20.15
N GLU A 45 32.32 -8.98 -19.55
CA GLU A 45 31.00 -9.42 -20.04
C GLU A 45 29.99 -8.26 -19.95
N PRO A 46 29.03 -8.15 -20.89
CA PRO A 46 27.96 -7.16 -20.82
C PRO A 46 26.98 -7.53 -19.70
N VAL A 47 27.33 -7.20 -18.45
CA VAL A 47 26.52 -7.48 -17.24
C VAL A 47 25.19 -6.68 -17.23
N SER A 48 25.03 -5.66 -18.08
CA SER A 48 23.92 -4.71 -17.93
C SER A 48 22.66 -5.00 -18.76
N VAL A 49 22.66 -5.96 -19.69
CA VAL A 49 21.49 -6.24 -20.56
C VAL A 49 20.58 -7.32 -19.97
N MET A 50 21.15 -8.28 -19.23
CA MET A 50 20.37 -9.35 -18.57
C MET A 50 19.54 -8.78 -17.42
N ALA A 51 20.14 -7.94 -16.57
CA ALA A 51 19.47 -7.32 -15.43
C ALA A 51 18.29 -6.42 -15.86
N ALA A 52 18.49 -5.57 -16.88
CA ALA A 52 17.42 -4.73 -17.41
C ALA A 52 16.29 -5.55 -18.06
N ARG A 53 16.61 -6.70 -18.66
CA ARG A 53 15.62 -7.59 -19.27
C ARG A 53 14.82 -8.34 -18.21
N GLU A 54 15.46 -8.83 -17.16
CA GLU A 54 14.79 -9.45 -16.01
C GLU A 54 13.87 -8.45 -15.32
N GLU A 55 14.37 -7.25 -15.04
CA GLU A 55 13.62 -6.16 -14.41
C GLU A 55 12.37 -5.79 -15.23
N VAL A 56 12.50 -5.61 -16.55
CA VAL A 56 11.35 -5.35 -17.44
C VAL A 56 10.35 -6.51 -17.47
N THR A 57 10.80 -7.76 -17.47
CA THR A 57 9.89 -8.92 -17.47
C THR A 57 9.12 -9.06 -16.16
N VAL A 58 9.73 -8.73 -15.03
CA VAL A 58 9.07 -8.75 -13.71
C VAL A 58 7.93 -7.74 -13.69
N TYR A 59 8.15 -6.52 -14.17
CA TYR A 59 7.09 -5.50 -14.25
C TYR A 59 5.94 -5.88 -15.17
N GLU A 60 6.23 -6.48 -16.34
CA GLU A 60 5.17 -6.93 -17.25
C GLU A 60 4.33 -8.08 -16.67
N ASP A 61 4.95 -9.03 -15.97
CA ASP A 61 4.24 -10.14 -15.32
C ASP A 61 3.41 -9.67 -14.11
N GLU A 62 3.93 -8.73 -13.31
CA GLU A 62 3.18 -8.12 -12.21
C GLU A 62 1.96 -7.34 -12.71
N LEU A 63 2.12 -6.53 -13.76
CA LEU A 63 1.01 -5.82 -14.40
C LEU A 63 -0.01 -6.81 -14.97
N ARG A 64 0.43 -7.84 -15.67
CA ARG A 64 -0.47 -8.86 -16.25
C ARG A 64 -1.24 -9.63 -15.18
N SER A 65 -0.59 -9.96 -14.06
CA SER A 65 -1.24 -10.56 -12.89
C SER A 65 -2.27 -9.61 -12.27
N HIS A 66 -1.91 -8.33 -12.11
CA HIS A 66 -2.80 -7.31 -11.56
C HIS A 66 -4.03 -7.07 -12.45
N TYR A 67 -3.85 -6.96 -13.77
CA TYR A 67 -4.95 -6.82 -14.74
C TYR A 67 -5.81 -8.09 -14.82
N GLY A 68 -5.20 -9.28 -14.87
CA GLY A 68 -5.94 -10.55 -14.87
C GLY A 68 -6.71 -10.80 -13.58
N ARG A 69 -6.26 -10.21 -12.46
CA ARG A 69 -7.00 -10.21 -11.19
C ARG A 69 -8.17 -9.23 -11.22
N LEU A 70 -7.97 -8.02 -11.71
CA LEU A 70 -9.03 -7.01 -11.80
C LEU A 70 -10.19 -7.51 -12.67
N GLU A 71 -9.89 -8.22 -13.75
CA GLU A 71 -10.90 -8.87 -14.61
C GLU A 71 -11.71 -9.96 -13.88
N LYS A 72 -11.19 -10.53 -12.78
CA LYS A 72 -11.83 -11.62 -12.02
C LYS A 72 -12.81 -11.13 -10.94
N MET A 73 -12.67 -9.89 -10.47
CA MET A 73 -13.48 -9.33 -9.38
C MET A 73 -14.83 -8.78 -9.89
N THR A 74 -15.66 -9.63 -10.47
CA THR A 74 -16.90 -9.21 -11.15
C THR A 74 -17.95 -8.59 -10.24
N ASP A 75 -17.88 -8.84 -8.92
CA ASP A 75 -18.83 -8.35 -7.92
C ASP A 75 -18.19 -7.37 -6.92
N LEU A 76 -17.10 -6.67 -7.31
CA LEU A 76 -16.46 -5.66 -6.47
C LEU A 76 -17.44 -4.50 -6.20
N VAL A 77 -17.74 -4.25 -4.93
CA VAL A 77 -18.71 -3.22 -4.51
C VAL A 77 -18.10 -2.11 -3.67
N ALA A 78 -16.93 -2.33 -3.07
CA ALA A 78 -16.25 -1.33 -2.26
C ALA A 78 -14.74 -1.58 -2.21
N MET A 79 -14.02 -0.48 -2.02
CA MET A 79 -12.57 -0.45 -1.84
C MET A 79 -12.22 0.65 -0.84
N TRP A 80 -11.30 0.35 0.08
CA TRP A 80 -10.78 1.30 1.05
C TRP A 80 -9.26 1.21 1.09
N GLU A 81 -8.59 2.35 1.20
CA GLU A 81 -7.20 2.43 1.65
C GLU A 81 -7.19 2.92 3.09
N VAL A 82 -6.47 2.21 3.95
CA VAL A 82 -6.39 2.51 5.38
C VAL A 82 -4.93 2.62 5.78
N ALA A 83 -4.54 3.78 6.28
CA ALA A 83 -3.22 3.97 6.86
C ALA A 83 -3.25 3.51 8.33
N LEU A 84 -2.56 2.41 8.61
CA LEU A 84 -2.33 1.83 9.93
C LEU A 84 -0.89 2.12 10.41
N SER A 85 -0.56 1.64 11.59
CA SER A 85 0.79 1.79 12.16
C SER A 85 1.82 1.05 11.32
N ASP A 86 1.44 -0.12 10.81
CA ASP A 86 2.27 -1.00 10.00
C ASP A 86 2.30 -0.68 8.50
N GLY A 87 1.56 0.36 8.06
CA GLY A 87 1.60 0.84 6.69
C GLY A 87 0.22 1.18 6.12
N ILE A 88 0.17 1.42 4.80
CA ILE A 88 -1.08 1.60 4.07
C ILE A 88 -1.55 0.25 3.57
N HIS A 89 -2.80 -0.10 3.87
CA HIS A 89 -3.41 -1.36 3.46
C HIS A 89 -4.60 -1.11 2.55
N LYS A 90 -4.70 -1.91 1.49
CA LYS A 90 -5.82 -1.88 0.54
C LYS A 90 -6.81 -2.99 0.87
N ILE A 91 -8.06 -2.62 1.11
CA ILE A 91 -9.15 -3.54 1.43
C ILE A 91 -10.16 -3.50 0.29
N GLU A 92 -10.49 -4.66 -0.26
CA GLU A 92 -11.43 -4.82 -1.37
C GLU A 92 -12.55 -5.78 -0.96
N PHE A 93 -13.79 -5.45 -1.32
CA PHE A 93 -14.96 -6.26 -0.97
C PHE A 93 -15.82 -6.58 -2.18
N GLU A 94 -16.01 -7.88 -2.42
CA GLU A 94 -16.99 -8.39 -3.35
C GLU A 94 -18.30 -8.76 -2.64
N HIS A 95 -19.44 -8.38 -3.21
CA HIS A 95 -20.75 -8.80 -2.73
C HIS A 95 -21.69 -9.14 -3.88
N GLY A 96 -21.97 -10.43 -4.07
CA GLY A 96 -22.94 -10.91 -5.05
C GLY A 96 -24.36 -10.83 -4.51
N THR A 97 -25.18 -9.89 -4.97
CA THR A 97 -26.55 -9.67 -4.47
C THR A 97 -27.55 -10.76 -4.87
N THR A 98 -27.22 -11.61 -5.85
CA THR A 98 -28.05 -12.78 -6.23
C THR A 98 -27.73 -14.03 -5.41
N SER A 99 -26.44 -14.30 -5.13
CA SER A 99 -25.99 -15.49 -4.41
C SER A 99 -25.75 -15.26 -2.92
N GLY A 100 -25.64 -13.98 -2.50
CA GLY A 100 -25.08 -13.59 -1.21
C GLY A 100 -23.59 -13.85 -1.08
N LYS A 101 -22.86 -14.03 -2.19
CA LYS A 101 -21.40 -14.23 -2.18
C LYS A 101 -20.74 -13.04 -1.48
N ARG A 102 -19.78 -13.30 -0.59
CA ARG A 102 -18.93 -12.27 0.03
C ARG A 102 -17.46 -12.67 -0.07
N VAL A 103 -16.62 -11.79 -0.58
CA VAL A 103 -15.16 -12.00 -0.61
C VAL A 103 -14.46 -10.75 -0.11
N VAL A 104 -13.58 -10.90 0.87
CA VAL A 104 -12.75 -9.81 1.38
C VAL A 104 -11.30 -10.06 0.98
N TYR A 105 -10.68 -9.06 0.38
CA TYR A 105 -9.25 -9.05 0.12
C TYR A 105 -8.57 -7.95 0.92
N VAL A 106 -7.38 -8.25 1.43
CA VAL A 106 -6.48 -7.29 2.08
C VAL A 106 -5.13 -7.40 1.40
N ASP A 107 -4.63 -6.29 0.86
CA ASP A 107 -3.37 -6.20 0.10
C ASP A 107 -3.28 -7.23 -1.03
N GLY A 108 -4.41 -7.45 -1.71
CA GLY A 108 -4.47 -8.48 -2.73
C GLY A 108 -4.31 -9.90 -2.18
N LYS A 109 -4.64 -10.17 -0.93
CA LYS A 109 -4.79 -11.55 -0.42
C LYS A 109 -6.22 -11.77 0.00
N GLU A 110 -6.82 -12.87 -0.45
CA GLU A 110 -8.14 -13.26 0.00
C GLU A 110 -8.08 -13.69 1.47
N ILE A 111 -8.87 -13.03 2.32
CA ILE A 111 -8.92 -13.29 3.77
C ILE A 111 -10.24 -13.96 4.16
N ILE A 112 -11.33 -13.63 3.46
CA ILE A 112 -12.65 -14.22 3.66
C ILE A 112 -13.24 -14.58 2.30
N ARG A 113 -13.83 -15.77 2.19
CA ARG A 113 -14.72 -16.17 1.10
C ARG A 113 -15.94 -16.90 1.63
N LYS A 114 -17.11 -16.45 1.17
CA LYS A 114 -18.40 -17.13 1.35
C LYS A 114 -19.07 -17.16 -0.01
N ASP A 115 -19.19 -18.32 -0.62
CA ASP A 115 -19.72 -18.42 -1.99
C ASP A 115 -21.25 -18.24 -2.04
N TRP A 116 -21.93 -18.51 -0.93
CA TRP A 116 -23.39 -18.41 -0.86
C TRP A 116 -23.90 -18.01 0.52
N MET A 117 -24.84 -17.07 0.56
CA MET A 117 -25.54 -16.65 1.78
C MET A 117 -26.98 -16.26 1.46
N PHE A 118 -27.94 -16.71 2.28
CA PHE A 118 -29.34 -16.28 2.12
C PHE A 118 -29.56 -14.82 2.54
N LYS A 119 -28.84 -14.34 3.56
CA LYS A 119 -28.97 -12.99 4.08
C LYS A 119 -27.93 -12.06 3.46
N LEU A 120 -28.39 -11.02 2.77
CA LEU A 120 -27.53 -10.06 2.06
C LEU A 120 -26.95 -8.98 2.98
N VAL A 121 -27.67 -8.58 4.03
CA VAL A 121 -27.18 -7.63 5.05
C VAL A 121 -26.41 -8.33 6.18
N GLY A 122 -25.59 -7.60 6.91
CA GLY A 122 -24.82 -8.12 8.04
C GLY A 122 -23.44 -7.50 8.12
N LYS A 123 -22.46 -8.27 8.62
CA LYS A 123 -21.09 -7.80 8.75
C LYS A 123 -20.07 -8.91 8.55
N GLU A 124 -18.87 -8.54 8.13
CA GLU A 124 -17.69 -9.40 8.06
C GLU A 124 -16.55 -8.77 8.86
N THR A 125 -15.99 -9.51 9.81
CA THR A 125 -14.90 -9.04 10.67
C THR A 125 -13.63 -9.83 10.36
N PHE A 126 -12.51 -9.13 10.20
CA PHE A 126 -11.21 -9.68 9.82
C PHE A 126 -10.07 -8.85 10.43
N ALA A 127 -8.84 -9.36 10.34
CA ALA A 127 -7.63 -8.66 10.74
C ALA A 127 -6.91 -8.07 9.51
N VAL A 128 -6.27 -6.92 9.68
CA VAL A 128 -5.52 -6.20 8.63
C VAL A 128 -4.07 -6.03 9.08
N GLY A 129 -3.15 -6.29 8.15
CA GLY A 129 -1.73 -6.03 8.34
C GLY A 129 -1.02 -6.94 9.36
N ALA A 130 0.26 -6.64 9.59
CA ALA A 130 1.09 -7.21 10.64
C ALA A 130 0.61 -6.81 12.04
N SER A 131 0.01 -5.62 12.18
CA SER A 131 -0.59 -5.15 13.44
C SER A 131 -1.82 -5.96 13.86
N GLN A 132 -2.34 -6.84 12.99
CA GLN A 132 -3.58 -7.61 13.20
C GLN A 132 -4.77 -6.71 13.60
N THR A 133 -4.79 -5.48 13.06
CA THR A 133 -5.80 -4.48 13.38
C THR A 133 -7.17 -5.00 12.99
N LYS A 134 -8.14 -4.92 13.92
CA LYS A 134 -9.49 -5.42 13.69
C LYS A 134 -10.26 -4.49 12.75
N ALA A 135 -10.68 -5.03 11.61
CA ALA A 135 -11.56 -4.39 10.65
C ALA A 135 -12.93 -5.07 10.62
N THR A 136 -13.98 -4.30 10.34
CA THR A 136 -15.33 -4.83 10.12
C THR A 136 -16.00 -4.10 8.98
N ILE A 137 -16.43 -4.85 7.96
CA ILE A 137 -17.28 -4.34 6.89
C ILE A 137 -18.73 -4.57 7.32
N ASN A 138 -19.53 -3.51 7.37
CA ASN A 138 -20.98 -3.59 7.56
C ASN A 138 -21.70 -3.45 6.22
N ILE A 139 -22.77 -4.21 6.05
CA ILE A 139 -23.63 -4.24 4.86
C ILE A 139 -25.05 -3.93 5.30
N ASP A 140 -25.50 -2.73 4.96
CA ASP A 140 -26.80 -2.21 5.37
C ASP A 140 -27.70 -2.04 4.14
N ALA A 141 -28.98 -2.37 4.30
CA ALA A 141 -29.97 -2.14 3.24
C ALA A 141 -30.39 -0.67 3.26
N VAL A 142 -30.39 -0.04 2.09
CA VAL A 142 -30.88 1.32 1.90
C VAL A 142 -32.08 1.33 0.95
N SER A 143 -32.75 2.48 0.83
CA SER A 143 -33.92 2.62 -0.04
C SER A 143 -33.60 2.26 -1.50
N GLY A 144 -34.57 1.69 -2.22
CA GLY A 144 -34.42 1.39 -3.65
C GLY A 144 -33.71 0.07 -3.96
N PHE A 145 -33.79 -0.92 -3.06
CA PHE A 145 -33.16 -2.25 -3.23
C PHE A 145 -31.63 -2.19 -3.40
N ALA A 146 -31.00 -1.19 -2.79
CA ALA A 146 -29.56 -1.00 -2.79
C ALA A 146 -28.95 -1.30 -1.41
N TYR A 147 -27.63 -1.41 -1.38
CA TYR A 147 -26.85 -1.66 -0.18
C TYR A 147 -25.78 -0.59 0.00
N GLU A 148 -25.53 -0.25 1.26
CA GLU A 148 -24.41 0.59 1.67
C GLU A 148 -23.34 -0.29 2.35
N TYR A 149 -22.08 0.04 2.10
CA TYR A 149 -20.92 -0.65 2.64
C TYR A 149 -20.09 0.32 3.45
N THR A 150 -19.89 0.02 4.72
CA THR A 150 -19.05 0.84 5.61
C THR A 150 -17.95 0.00 6.22
N LEU A 151 -16.81 0.63 6.48
CA LEU A 151 -15.66 0.01 7.12
C LEU A 151 -15.42 0.65 8.50
N ASP A 152 -15.38 -0.20 9.52
CA ASP A 152 -14.98 0.14 10.87
C ASP A 152 -13.58 -0.41 11.16
N ILE A 153 -12.70 0.42 11.70
CA ILE A 153 -11.36 0.07 12.20
C ILE A 153 -11.37 0.21 13.73
N ASN A 154 -11.05 -0.86 14.45
CA ASN A 154 -11.10 -0.94 15.91
C ASN A 154 -12.44 -0.43 16.49
N GLY A 155 -13.55 -0.75 15.81
CA GLY A 155 -14.90 -0.38 16.22
C GLY A 155 -15.27 1.09 16.02
N LYS A 156 -14.45 1.86 15.30
CA LYS A 156 -14.75 3.24 14.87
C LYS A 156 -14.89 3.25 13.35
N SER A 157 -15.87 3.99 12.83
CA SER A 157 -15.97 4.22 11.39
C SER A 157 -14.67 4.80 10.84
N LEU A 158 -14.29 4.45 9.61
CA LEU A 158 -13.03 4.89 9.00
C LEU A 158 -12.81 6.42 9.12
N LYS A 159 -13.85 7.21 8.84
CA LYS A 159 -13.81 8.67 9.01
C LYS A 159 -13.42 9.07 10.43
N LYS A 160 -14.08 8.48 11.44
CA LYS A 160 -13.80 8.76 12.85
C LYS A 160 -12.44 8.22 13.30
N TYR A 161 -11.97 7.12 12.70
CA TYR A 161 -10.64 6.59 12.94
C TYR A 161 -9.58 7.59 12.48
N MET A 162 -9.68 8.08 11.23
CA MET A 162 -8.78 9.09 10.68
C MET A 162 -8.76 10.37 11.53
N GLU A 163 -9.93 10.89 11.93
CA GLU A 163 -10.04 12.08 12.77
C GLU A 163 -9.44 11.91 14.19
N ASN A 164 -9.29 10.69 14.69
CA ASN A 164 -8.77 10.43 16.04
C ASN A 164 -7.35 9.88 16.06
N ARG A 165 -6.66 9.81 14.91
CA ARG A 165 -5.35 9.16 14.78
C ARG A 165 -4.30 9.72 15.73
N SER A 166 -4.23 11.04 15.87
CA SER A 166 -3.31 11.72 16.81
C SER A 166 -3.59 11.42 18.29
N LYS A 167 -4.79 10.97 18.64
CA LYS A 167 -5.13 10.56 20.02
C LYS A 167 -4.68 9.15 20.34
N THR A 168 -4.64 8.27 19.34
CA THR A 168 -4.33 6.85 19.50
C THR A 168 -2.89 6.51 19.14
N THR A 169 -2.24 7.37 18.35
CA THR A 169 -0.86 7.19 17.91
C THR A 169 -0.06 8.48 18.01
N ASN A 170 1.25 8.37 18.14
CA ASN A 170 2.19 9.44 17.78
C ASN A 170 3.00 8.95 16.57
N THR A 171 3.28 9.84 15.61
CA THR A 171 4.03 9.49 14.39
C THR A 171 5.20 10.45 14.23
N TRP A 172 6.36 9.92 13.89
CA TRP A 172 7.56 10.70 13.56
C TRP A 172 8.08 10.26 12.20
N VAL A 173 8.48 11.24 11.39
CA VAL A 173 9.14 11.01 10.11
C VAL A 173 10.50 11.66 10.19
N LEU A 174 11.54 10.87 9.95
CA LEU A 174 12.93 11.29 10.05
C LEU A 174 13.76 10.61 8.95
N HIS A 175 14.92 11.15 8.66
CA HIS A 175 15.84 10.60 7.67
C HIS A 175 17.09 10.08 8.38
N LEU A 176 17.37 8.78 8.27
CA LEU A 176 18.50 8.10 8.90
C LEU A 176 19.27 7.31 7.84
N ASP A 177 20.60 7.42 7.84
CA ASP A 177 21.49 6.69 6.94
C ASP A 177 21.13 6.73 5.43
N GLY A 178 20.48 7.79 4.97
CA GLY A 178 20.06 7.93 3.56
C GLY A 178 18.66 7.39 3.26
N GLU A 179 17.93 6.86 4.26
CA GLU A 179 16.59 6.32 4.13
C GLU A 179 15.57 7.09 4.97
N ASP A 180 14.35 7.24 4.43
CA ASP A 180 13.23 7.80 5.17
C ASP A 180 12.69 6.73 6.15
N CYS A 181 12.57 7.13 7.41
CA CYS A 181 12.06 6.33 8.51
C CYS A 181 10.75 6.93 9.03
N ARG A 182 9.71 6.10 9.09
CA ARG A 182 8.44 6.41 9.73
C ARG A 182 8.29 5.58 10.99
N VAL A 183 8.40 6.25 12.14
CA VAL A 183 8.23 5.65 13.47
C VAL A 183 6.82 5.96 13.96
N VAL A 184 6.08 4.95 14.41
CA VAL A 184 4.75 5.09 14.99
C VAL A 184 4.71 4.43 16.35
N LEU A 185 4.26 5.17 17.35
CA LEU A 185 3.89 4.63 18.67
C LEU A 185 2.38 4.43 18.73
N GLU A 186 1.93 3.21 19.02
CA GLU A 186 0.54 2.96 19.43
C GLU A 186 0.39 3.18 20.93
N LYS A 187 -0.41 4.18 21.34
CA LYS A 187 -0.52 4.60 22.75
C LYS A 187 -1.20 3.59 23.67
N ASP A 188 -2.05 2.73 23.10
CA ASP A 188 -2.83 1.76 23.86
C ASP A 188 -2.04 0.47 24.12
N THR A 189 -1.31 -0.02 23.10
CA THR A 189 -0.50 -1.25 23.17
C THR A 189 0.95 -0.97 23.58
N MET A 190 1.39 0.28 23.43
CA MET A 190 2.79 0.72 23.53
C MET A 190 3.71 0.08 22.49
N ASP A 191 3.16 -0.51 21.42
CA ASP A 191 3.95 -1.05 20.31
C ASP A 191 4.62 0.08 19.52
N VAL A 192 5.89 -0.15 19.16
CA VAL A 192 6.67 0.77 18.33
C VAL A 192 6.84 0.14 16.96
N TRP A 193 6.44 0.87 15.92
CA TRP A 193 6.57 0.45 14.54
C TRP A 193 7.57 1.34 13.82
N CYS A 194 8.47 0.75 13.02
CA CYS A 194 9.34 1.49 12.11
C CYS A 194 9.20 0.93 10.69
N ASN A 195 8.82 1.77 9.73
CA ASN A 195 8.64 1.39 8.32
C ASN A 195 7.81 0.10 8.15
N GLY A 196 6.74 -0.01 8.95
CA GLY A 196 5.82 -1.15 8.91
C GLY A 196 6.24 -2.38 9.70
N ARG A 197 7.38 -2.35 10.39
CA ARG A 197 7.88 -3.46 11.20
C ARG A 197 7.73 -3.15 12.68
N ASN A 198 7.20 -4.11 13.45
CA ASN A 198 7.16 -4.00 14.91
C ASN A 198 8.58 -4.13 15.46
N MET A 199 8.97 -3.22 16.35
CA MET A 199 10.31 -3.10 16.90
C MET A 199 10.42 -3.86 18.21
N GLU A 200 11.59 -4.44 18.47
CA GLU A 200 11.91 -4.94 19.80
C GLU A 200 12.22 -3.76 20.73
N THR A 201 11.49 -3.66 21.84
CA THR A 201 11.58 -2.53 22.77
C THR A 201 11.94 -2.99 24.18
N ALA A 202 12.72 -2.18 24.90
CA ALA A 202 12.99 -2.32 26.33
C ALA A 202 12.46 -1.11 27.10
N GLY A 203 11.60 -1.34 28.10
CA GLY A 203 11.05 -0.29 28.94
C GLY A 203 11.89 -0.04 30.19
N GLU A 204 12.14 1.23 30.50
CA GLU A 204 12.81 1.69 31.72
C GLU A 204 11.95 2.74 32.44
N PHE A 205 11.88 2.66 33.78
CA PHE A 205 11.22 3.68 34.60
C PHE A 205 12.28 4.66 35.11
N VAL A 206 12.06 5.94 34.84
CA VAL A 206 12.95 7.04 35.25
C VAL A 206 12.18 8.02 36.14
N ASP A 207 12.90 8.88 36.86
CA ASP A 207 12.27 9.83 37.80
C ASP A 207 11.24 10.75 37.12
N GLU A 208 11.41 11.05 35.83
CA GLU A 208 10.53 11.94 35.06
C GLU A 208 9.46 11.21 34.21
N GLY A 209 9.40 9.87 34.25
CA GLY A 209 8.43 9.10 33.46
C GLY A 209 8.88 7.70 33.07
N THR A 210 8.55 7.30 31.84
CA THR A 210 8.97 6.01 31.26
C THR A 210 9.75 6.25 29.98
N GLU A 211 10.82 5.48 29.79
CA GLU A 211 11.61 5.46 28.57
C GLU A 211 11.40 4.10 27.87
N THR A 212 11.16 4.13 26.57
CA THR A 212 11.02 2.94 25.72
C THR A 212 12.14 2.94 24.69
N HIS A 213 13.14 2.09 24.91
CA HIS A 213 14.35 2.01 24.10
C HIS A 213 14.21 1.00 22.97
N PHE A 214 14.73 1.34 21.80
CA PHE A 214 14.79 0.47 20.62
C PHE A 214 15.95 0.93 19.72
N SER A 215 16.24 0.18 18.65
CA SER A 215 17.30 0.53 17.70
C SER A 215 16.79 0.54 16.27
N ILE A 216 17.29 1.47 15.46
CA ILE A 216 17.08 1.50 14.01
C ILE A 216 18.47 1.46 13.37
N GLY A 217 18.84 0.31 12.78
CA GLY A 217 20.20 0.12 12.28
C GLY A 217 21.24 0.26 13.40
N ASN A 218 22.16 1.22 13.28
CA ASN A 218 23.17 1.52 14.29
C ASN A 218 22.77 2.68 15.23
N HIS A 219 21.56 3.22 15.10
CA HIS A 219 21.09 4.36 15.88
C HIS A 219 20.37 3.92 17.15
N SER A 220 20.69 4.59 18.25
CA SER A 220 20.01 4.38 19.53
C SER A 220 18.78 5.28 19.59
N CYS A 221 17.61 4.67 19.80
CA CYS A 221 16.34 5.38 19.82
C CYS A 221 15.66 5.21 21.19
N CYS A 222 14.97 6.25 21.63
CA CYS A 222 14.17 6.20 22.84
C CYS A 222 12.91 7.05 22.67
N ILE A 223 11.77 6.51 23.06
CA ILE A 223 10.55 7.29 23.26
C ILE A 223 10.42 7.58 24.76
N LYS A 224 10.47 8.85 25.13
CA LYS A 224 10.21 9.30 26.51
C LYS A 224 8.74 9.66 26.67
N ALA A 225 8.11 9.11 27.70
CA ALA A 225 6.74 9.36 28.09
C ALA A 225 6.71 10.14 29.40
N VAL A 226 6.33 11.43 29.33
CA VAL A 226 6.30 12.34 30.48
C VAL A 226 4.86 12.80 30.73
N SER A 227 4.44 12.80 32.00
CA SER A 227 3.14 13.36 32.37
C SER A 227 3.16 14.88 32.16
N SER A 228 2.22 15.41 31.38
CA SER A 228 2.09 16.85 31.17
C SER A 228 1.69 17.63 32.44
N GLY A 229 1.32 16.93 33.52
CA GLY A 229 0.77 17.53 34.74
C GLY A 229 -0.63 18.15 34.56
N LYS A 230 -1.14 18.24 33.33
CA LYS A 230 -2.46 18.78 32.99
C LYS A 230 -3.41 17.65 32.62
N ARG A 231 -4.54 17.59 33.33
CA ARG A 231 -5.57 16.55 33.15
C ARG A 231 -6.10 16.41 31.71
N ARG A 232 -6.01 17.47 30.89
CA ARG A 232 -6.50 17.46 29.49
C ARG A 232 -5.45 17.10 28.44
N GLU A 233 -4.16 17.34 28.71
CA GLU A 233 -3.07 17.08 27.75
C GLU A 233 -2.51 15.66 27.88
N GLY A 234 -2.64 15.04 29.06
CA GLY A 234 -2.30 13.62 29.25
C GLY A 234 -0.80 13.36 29.27
N ILE A 235 -0.38 12.24 28.69
CA ILE A 235 1.04 11.84 28.57
C ILE A 235 1.58 12.36 27.25
N ILE A 236 2.72 13.05 27.31
CA ILE A 236 3.45 13.54 26.15
C ILE A 236 4.52 12.51 25.81
N HIS A 237 4.55 12.07 24.55
CA HIS A 237 5.58 11.18 24.04
C HIS A 237 6.54 11.95 23.15
N THR A 238 7.83 11.77 23.38
CA THR A 238 8.90 12.46 22.67
C THR A 238 9.87 11.42 22.13
N LEU A 239 10.07 11.39 20.81
CA LEU A 239 11.07 10.53 20.19
C LEU A 239 12.43 11.21 20.24
N ILE A 240 13.44 10.47 20.69
CA ILE A 240 14.84 10.87 20.72
C ILE A 240 15.65 9.84 19.94
N VAL A 241 16.50 10.31 19.03
CA VAL A 241 17.42 9.49 18.24
C VAL A 241 18.81 10.09 18.33
N ASP A 242 19.79 9.32 18.79
CA ASP A 242 21.17 9.76 19.04
C ASP A 242 21.25 11.10 19.78
N ASP A 243 20.55 11.18 20.92
CA ASP A 243 20.44 12.36 21.79
C ASP A 243 19.77 13.60 21.15
N ARG A 244 19.07 13.43 20.03
CA ARG A 244 18.30 14.50 19.37
C ARG A 244 16.81 14.22 19.39
N GLU A 245 16.05 15.20 19.84
CA GLU A 245 14.59 15.16 19.79
C GLU A 245 14.08 15.30 18.35
N ILE A 246 13.12 14.44 18.00
CA ILE A 246 12.47 14.41 16.70
C ILE A 246 11.06 14.99 16.83
N PRO A 247 10.71 16.02 16.03
CA PRO A 247 9.38 16.62 16.08
C PRO A 247 8.32 15.63 15.59
N GLU A 248 7.16 15.62 16.26
CA GLU A 248 6.01 14.82 15.85
C GLU A 248 5.48 15.29 14.48
N SER A 249 5.13 14.33 13.63
CA SER A 249 4.48 14.54 12.34
C SER A 249 2.96 14.63 12.51
N THR A 250 2.34 15.62 11.88
CA THR A 250 0.88 15.71 11.77
C THR A 250 0.41 14.95 10.53
N GLU A 251 0.15 13.65 10.66
CA GLU A 251 -0.60 12.84 9.67
C GLU A 251 -2.11 12.88 9.91
#